data_AF-A0A9E1HZ37-F1
#
_entry.id   AF-A0A9E1HZ37-F1
#
_cell.length_a   1.000
_cell.length_b   1.000
_cell.length_c   1.000
_cell.angle_alpha   90.00
_cell.angle_beta   90.00
_cell.angle_gamma   90.00
#
_symmetry.space_group_name_H-M   'P 1'
#
loop_
_entity.id
_entity.type
_entity.pdbx_description
1 polymer ?
#
loop_
_entity_poly.entity_id
_entity_poly.type
_entity_poly.pdbx_seq_one_letter_code
_entity_poly.pdbx_strand_id
1 'polypeptide(L)'
;MAEYIEREALLNALGFENTKRAQVQPDSTFGIILSAPAADVAPVQRGRWVEFPRAHYFKCSECKHTVPYRKASLVNGFREYNFCPACGCKMILEDEV
;
A
#
# COMPACT_ATOMS: atom_id res chain seq x y z
N MET A 1 -0.91 7.72 -10.34
CA MET A 1 -1.44 6.66 -9.45
C MET A 1 -2.35 7.35 -8.46
N ALA A 2 -3.53 6.79 -8.19
CA ALA A 2 -4.39 7.33 -7.15
C ALA A 2 -3.87 6.85 -5.79
N GLU A 3 -3.81 7.76 -4.81
CA GLU A 3 -3.59 7.41 -3.40
C GLU A 3 -4.95 7.24 -2.74
N TYR A 4 -5.11 6.18 -1.95
CA TYR A 4 -6.36 5.85 -1.29
C TYR A 4 -6.24 6.15 0.20
N ILE A 5 -7.32 6.71 0.75
CA ILE A 5 -7.43 7.09 2.15
C ILE A 5 -8.60 6.31 2.75
N GLU A 6 -8.36 5.71 3.92
CA GLU A 6 -9.40 5.08 4.71
C GLU A 6 -10.42 6.12 5.19
N ARG A 7 -11.68 5.99 4.74
CA ARG A 7 -12.75 6.96 5.03
C ARG A 7 -12.93 7.17 6.53
N GLU A 8 -12.95 6.08 7.28
CA GLU A 8 -13.15 6.13 8.74
C GLU A 8 -11.99 6.82 9.45
N ALA A 9 -10.75 6.56 9.02
CA ALA A 9 -9.58 7.21 9.57
C ALA A 9 -9.61 8.73 9.32
N LEU A 10 -10.01 9.15 8.12
CA LEU A 10 -10.17 10.56 7.77
C LEU A 10 -11.27 11.24 8.63
N LEU A 11 -12.43 10.59 8.76
CA LEU A 11 -13.54 11.11 9.58
C LEU A 11 -13.12 11.26 11.05
N ASN A 12 -12.44 10.26 11.61
CA ASN A 12 -11.94 10.31 12.98
C ASN A 12 -10.90 11.44 13.18
N ALA A 13 -9.98 11.62 12.23
CA ALA A 13 -8.99 12.69 12.27
C ALA A 13 -9.62 14.09 12.23
N LEU A 14 -10.77 14.23 11.57
CA LEU A 14 -11.57 15.45 11.53
C LEU A 14 -12.50 15.61 12.75
N GLY A 15 -12.46 14.68 13.72
CA GLY A 15 -13.30 14.74 14.91
C GLY A 15 -14.77 14.37 14.66
N PHE A 16 -15.06 13.57 13.63
CA PHE A 16 -16.41 13.13 13.33
C PHE A 16 -16.94 12.15 14.37
N GLU A 17 -18.06 12.49 15.01
CA GLU A 17 -18.78 11.57 15.88
C GLU A 17 -19.82 10.79 15.08
N ASN A 18 -19.67 9.47 15.02
CA ASN A 18 -20.58 8.62 14.23
C ASN A 18 -22.05 8.68 14.72
N THR A 19 -22.27 9.04 15.99
CA THR A 19 -23.61 9.28 16.57
C THR A 19 -24.34 10.46 15.92
N LYS A 20 -23.61 11.42 15.36
CA LYS A 20 -24.17 12.64 14.72
C LYS A 20 -24.41 12.46 13.22
N ARG A 21 -24.18 11.28 12.66
CA ARG A 21 -24.27 11.01 11.20
C ARG A 21 -25.61 11.41 10.59
N ALA A 22 -26.71 11.23 11.29
CA ALA A 22 -28.05 11.59 10.82
C ALA A 22 -28.30 13.11 10.73
N GLN A 23 -27.47 13.92 11.39
CA GLN A 23 -27.59 15.38 11.44
C GLN A 23 -26.62 16.08 10.47
N VAL A 24 -25.84 15.32 9.71
CA VAL A 24 -24.84 15.86 8.78
C VAL A 24 -25.54 16.50 7.58
N GLN A 25 -25.26 17.79 7.36
CA GLN A 25 -25.71 18.48 6.16
C GLN A 25 -24.99 17.94 4.91
N PRO A 26 -25.71 17.69 3.79
CA PRO A 26 -25.13 17.10 2.58
C PRO A 26 -23.96 17.89 1.97
N ASP A 27 -24.01 19.22 2.07
CA ASP A 27 -23.02 20.18 1.55
C ASP A 27 -21.86 20.47 2.52
N SER A 28 -21.93 19.94 3.75
CA SER A 28 -20.82 20.01 4.71
C SER A 28 -19.65 19.11 4.29
N THR A 29 -18.45 19.38 4.81
CA THR A 29 -17.25 18.54 4.60
C THR A 29 -17.53 17.07 4.90
N PHE A 30 -18.24 16.77 5.99
CA PHE A 30 -18.60 15.40 6.36
C PHE A 30 -19.61 14.80 5.37
N GLY A 31 -20.59 15.57 4.91
CA GLY A 31 -21.57 15.12 3.90
C GLY A 31 -20.90 14.72 2.58
N ILE A 32 -19.91 15.50 2.14
CA ILE A 32 -19.13 15.21 0.94
C ILE A 32 -18.31 13.92 1.11
N ILE A 33 -17.61 13.74 2.24
CA ILE A 33 -16.82 12.52 2.51
C ILE A 33 -17.71 11.28 2.60
N LEU A 34 -18.88 11.41 3.24
CA LEU A 34 -19.81 10.31 3.43
C LEU A 34 -20.50 9.89 2.13
N SER A 35 -20.71 10.83 1.21
CA SER A 35 -21.34 10.59 -0.10
C SER A 35 -20.36 10.12 -1.18
N ALA A 36 -19.05 10.27 -0.97
CA ALA A 36 -18.05 9.74 -1.88
C ALA A 36 -18.24 8.22 -2.10
N PRO A 37 -18.03 7.69 -3.32
CA PRO A 37 -18.11 6.26 -3.56
C PRO A 37 -17.03 5.51 -2.77
N ALA A 38 -17.35 4.31 -2.29
CA ALA A 38 -16.34 3.41 -1.76
C ALA A 38 -15.52 2.84 -2.91
N ALA A 39 -14.20 2.98 -2.84
CA ALA A 39 -13.30 2.28 -3.76
C ALA A 39 -13.00 0.91 -3.16
N ASP A 40 -13.17 -0.15 -3.94
CA ASP A 40 -12.74 -1.50 -3.55
C ASP A 40 -11.24 -1.63 -3.82
N VAL A 41 -10.44 -1.28 -2.82
CA VAL A 41 -8.99 -1.21 -2.94
C VAL A 41 -8.35 -1.96 -1.78
N ALA A 42 -7.43 -2.87 -2.11
CA ALA A 42 -6.61 -3.50 -1.11
C ALA A 42 -5.54 -2.49 -0.63
N PRO A 43 -5.23 -2.44 0.68
CA PRO A 43 -4.13 -1.64 1.17
C PRO A 43 -2.83 -2.07 0.48
N VAL A 44 -1.97 -1.10 0.16
CA VAL A 44 -0.67 -1.38 -0.44
C VAL A 44 0.18 -2.13 0.59
N GLN A 45 0.26 -3.44 0.45
CA GLN A 45 1.15 -4.26 1.25
C GLN A 45 2.59 -3.93 0.89
N ARG A 46 3.39 -3.64 1.91
CA ARG A 46 4.82 -3.38 1.74
C ARG A 46 5.61 -4.62 2.14
N GLY A 47 6.48 -5.09 1.26
CA GLY A 47 7.35 -6.24 1.50
C GLY A 47 8.81 -5.90 1.22
N ARG A 48 9.73 -6.79 1.57
CA ARG A 48 11.15 -6.66 1.22
C ARG A 48 11.64 -7.88 0.45
N TRP A 49 12.63 -7.65 -0.40
CA TRP A 49 13.36 -8.73 -1.06
C TRP A 49 14.39 -9.30 -0.09
N VAL A 50 14.28 -10.58 0.22
CA VAL A 50 15.27 -11.32 1.02
C VAL A 50 16.25 -11.98 0.07
N GLU A 51 17.53 -11.61 0.15
CA GLU A 51 18.58 -12.11 -0.73
C GLU A 51 19.06 -13.51 -0.34
N PHE A 52 19.27 -14.37 -1.32
CA PHE A 52 19.92 -15.67 -1.16
C PHE A 52 21.13 -15.78 -2.10
N PRO A 53 22.31 -15.26 -1.70
CA PRO A 53 23.46 -15.12 -2.59
C PRO A 53 23.96 -16.45 -3.15
N ARG A 54 24.03 -17.50 -2.31
CA ARG A 54 24.50 -18.84 -2.72
C ARG A 54 23.66 -19.48 -3.81
N ALA A 55 22.37 -19.15 -3.87
CA ALA A 55 21.43 -19.72 -4.81
C ALA A 55 21.01 -18.72 -5.90
N HIS A 56 21.58 -17.50 -5.90
CA HIS A 56 21.34 -16.45 -6.89
C HIS A 56 19.86 -16.11 -7.13
N TYR A 57 19.06 -15.97 -6.06
CA TYR A 57 17.69 -15.49 -6.15
C TYR A 57 17.31 -14.57 -4.97
N PHE A 58 16.23 -13.82 -5.14
CA PHE A 58 15.56 -13.10 -4.04
C PHE A 58 14.21 -13.76 -3.73
N LYS A 59 13.75 -13.57 -2.50
CA LYS A 59 12.47 -14.09 -2.03
C LYS A 59 11.62 -12.97 -1.46
N CYS A 60 10.35 -12.91 -1.80
CA CYS A 60 9.41 -11.98 -1.20
C CYS A 60 9.23 -12.30 0.30
N SER A 61 9.31 -11.29 1.16
CA SER A 61 9.05 -11.43 2.61
C SER A 61 7.63 -11.90 2.90
N GLU A 62 6.64 -11.49 2.11
CA GLU A 62 5.22 -11.75 2.35
C GLU A 62 4.81 -13.12 1.81
N CYS A 63 4.80 -13.29 0.49
CA CYS A 63 4.28 -14.49 -0.15
C CYS A 63 5.32 -15.58 -0.41
N LYS A 64 6.59 -15.35 -0.06
CA LYS A 64 7.69 -16.30 -0.24
C LYS A 64 8.00 -16.66 -1.71
N HIS A 65 7.41 -15.97 -2.68
CA HIS A 65 7.71 -16.15 -4.10
C HIS A 65 9.17 -15.78 -4.41
N THR A 66 9.83 -16.58 -5.24
CA THR A 66 11.22 -16.39 -5.63
C THR A 66 11.32 -15.69 -6.97
N VAL A 67 12.30 -14.79 -7.10
CA VAL A 67 12.58 -14.08 -8.35
C VAL A 67 14.08 -14.13 -8.67
N PRO A 68 14.46 -14.10 -9.96
CA PRO A 68 15.87 -14.15 -10.34
C PRO A 68 16.65 -12.95 -9.79
N TYR A 69 17.93 -13.15 -9.47
CA TYR A 69 18.81 -12.14 -8.86
C TYR A 69 18.74 -10.78 -9.56
N ARG A 70 18.96 -10.74 -10.89
CA ARG A 70 19.02 -9.51 -11.69
C ARG A 70 17.74 -8.67 -11.64
N LYS A 71 16.59 -9.28 -11.38
CA LYS A 71 15.28 -8.61 -11.44
C LYS A 71 14.95 -7.86 -10.16
N ALA A 72 15.40 -8.38 -9.02
CA ALA A 72 15.18 -7.80 -7.70
C ALA A 72 16.41 -7.08 -7.14
N SER A 73 17.61 -7.33 -7.67
CA SER A 73 18.83 -6.62 -7.31
C SER A 73 18.73 -5.15 -7.69
N LEU A 74 19.15 -4.28 -6.77
CA LEU A 74 19.33 -2.86 -7.04
C LEU A 74 20.67 -2.67 -7.78
N VAL A 75 20.63 -2.29 -9.06
CA VAL A 75 21.82 -1.99 -9.86
C VAL A 75 21.74 -0.54 -10.30
N ASN A 76 22.72 0.28 -9.87
CA ASN A 76 22.76 1.72 -10.16
C ASN A 76 21.48 2.49 -9.75
N GLY A 77 20.84 2.09 -8.65
CA GLY A 77 19.60 2.70 -8.17
C GLY A 77 18.33 2.24 -8.91
N PHE A 78 18.46 1.34 -9.89
CA PHE A 78 17.34 0.77 -10.62
C PHE A 78 17.14 -0.70 -10.26
N ARG A 79 15.88 -1.11 -10.15
CA ARG A 79 15.45 -2.52 -10.10
C ARG A 79 14.29 -2.72 -11.05
N GLU A 80 14.23 -3.90 -11.66
CA GLU A 80 13.14 -4.25 -12.57
C GLU A 80 11.84 -4.48 -11.79
N TYR A 81 11.92 -5.15 -10.63
CA TYR A 81 10.75 -5.51 -9.82
C TYR A 81 10.61 -4.61 -8.58
N ASN A 82 9.87 -3.51 -8.76
CA ASN A 82 9.38 -2.66 -7.67
C ASN A 82 8.21 -3.27 -6.89
N PHE A 83 7.56 -4.29 -7.44
CA PHE A 83 6.47 -5.03 -6.83
C PHE A 83 6.73 -6.53 -6.92
N CYS A 84 6.18 -7.30 -5.98
CA CYS A 84 6.16 -8.76 -6.12
C CYS A 84 5.27 -9.17 -7.30
N PRO A 85 5.73 -9.96 -8.27
CA PRO A 85 4.89 -10.43 -9.37
C PRO A 85 3.80 -11.40 -8.92
N ALA A 86 3.95 -12.05 -7.76
CA ALA A 86 2.99 -13.03 -7.26
C ALA A 86 1.89 -12.43 -6.38
N CYS A 87 2.24 -11.51 -5.48
CA CYS A 87 1.29 -10.95 -4.51
C CYS A 87 1.06 -9.43 -4.64
N GLY A 88 1.76 -8.75 -5.55
CA GLY A 88 1.58 -7.31 -5.77
C GLY A 88 2.15 -6.41 -4.67
N CYS A 89 2.76 -6.94 -3.61
CA CYS A 89 3.35 -6.10 -2.55
C CYS A 89 4.41 -5.16 -3.12
N LYS A 90 4.35 -3.89 -2.72
CA LYS A 90 5.37 -2.88 -3.04
C LYS A 90 6.64 -3.21 -2.28
N MET A 91 7.76 -3.32 -2.98
CA MET A 91 9.03 -3.71 -2.39
C MET A 91 9.74 -2.48 -1.83
N ILE A 92 9.90 -2.42 -0.51
CA ILE A 92 10.62 -1.34 0.17
C ILE A 92 12.12 -1.49 -0.10
N LEU A 93 12.85 -0.37 -0.15
CA LEU A 93 14.31 -0.37 -0.10
C LEU A 93 14.74 -0.38 1.37
N GLU A 94 15.88 -1.01 1.68
CA GLU A 94 16.41 -1.06 3.05
C GLU A 94 16.74 0.33 3.63
N ASP A 95 16.84 1.35 2.76
CA ASP A 95 17.10 2.76 3.13
C ASP A 95 15.85 3.56 3.53
N GLU A 96 14.64 2.97 3.50
CA GLU A 96 13.37 3.64 3.88
C GLU A 96 12.85 3.21 5.27
N VAL A 97 13.70 2.63 6.15
CA VAL A 97 13.33 2.18 7.51
C VAL A 97 13.92 3.07 8.59
#